data_AF-A0A6J6HUM9-F1
#
_entry.id   AF-A0A6J6HUM9-F1
#
_cell.length_a   1.000
_cell.length_b   1.000
_cell.length_c   1.000
_cell.angle_alpha   90.00
_cell.angle_beta   90.00
_cell.angle_gamma   90.00
#
_symmetry.space_group_name_H-M   'P 1'
#
loop_
_entity.id
_entity.type
_entity.pdbx_description
1 polymer ?
#
loop_
_entity_poly.entity_id
_entity_poly.type
_entity_poly.pdbx_seq_one_letter_code
_entity_poly.pdbx_strand_id
1 'polypeptide(L)' 'MEVLNTPQGAHVDQMFTYAAVGTADVVKAGIDDFAALTQANEIITAHHCESGLARIRSLEILAHATALAPREPVHS' A
#
# COMPACT_ATOMS: atom_id res chain seq x y z
N MET A 1 16.61 16.96 7.73
CA MET A 1 16.26 15.73 8.48
C MET A 1 16.14 16.01 9.98
N GLU A 2 15.76 17.23 10.40
CA GLU A 2 15.63 17.62 11.82
C GLU A 2 14.17 17.67 12.27
N VAL A 3 13.24 17.93 11.34
CA VAL A 3 11.80 18.04 11.57
C VAL A 3 11.15 16.71 12.02
N LEU A 4 11.62 15.56 11.52
CA LEU A 4 11.08 14.24 11.90
C LEU A 4 11.42 13.86 13.36
N ASN A 5 12.47 14.43 13.94
CA ASN A 5 12.88 14.16 15.31
C ASN A 5 12.13 15.00 16.36
N THR A 6 11.13 15.77 15.93
CA THR A 6 10.25 16.55 16.82
C THR A 6 9.03 15.71 17.25
N PRO A 7 8.31 16.08 18.32
CA PRO A 7 7.06 15.40 18.70
C PRO A 7 6.02 15.35 17.57
N GLN A 8 5.99 16.37 16.71
CA GLN A 8 5.14 16.43 15.53
C GLN A 8 5.62 15.46 14.45
N GLY A 9 6.95 15.31 14.29
CA GLY A 9 7.55 14.30 13.42
C GLY A 9 7.23 12.88 13.86
N ALA A 10 7.23 12.60 15.16
CA ALA A 10 6.86 11.29 15.71
C ALA A 10 5.40 10.89 15.39
N HIS A 11 4.48 11.87 15.33
CA HIS A 11 3.10 11.61 14.90
C HIS A 11 3.01 11.24 13.42
N VAL A 12 3.80 11.92 12.57
CA VAL A 12 3.90 11.59 11.15
C VAL A 12 4.49 10.18 10.97
N ASP A 13 5.57 9.85 11.67
CA ASP A 13 6.18 8.52 11.62
C ASP A 13 5.18 7.42 12.03
N GLN A 14 4.38 7.65 13.08
CA GLN A 14 3.31 6.73 13.48
C GLN A 14 2.30 6.49 12.35
N MET A 15 1.88 7.53 11.62
CA MET A 15 0.95 7.37 10.49
C MET A 15 1.52 6.50 9.36
N PHE A 16 2.85 6.46 9.20
CA PHE A 16 3.53 5.68 8.16
C PHE A 16 3.99 4.29 8.62
N THR A 17 3.74 3.86 9.86
CA THR A 17 4.21 2.58 10.43
C THR A 17 3.90 1.36 9.53
N TYR A 18 2.74 1.34 8.87
CA TYR A 18 2.32 0.27 7.96
C TYR A 18 2.15 0.75 6.51
N ALA A 19 2.72 1.90 6.17
CA ALA A 19 2.68 2.41 4.81
C ALA A 19 3.75 1.74 3.96
N ALA A 20 3.33 0.92 3.01
CA ALA A 20 4.22 0.33 2.03
C ALA A 20 4.39 1.30 0.84
N VAL A 21 5.54 2.00 0.78
CA VAL A 21 5.84 3.00 -0.25
C VAL A 21 7.18 2.71 -0.89
N GLY A 22 7.21 2.54 -2.21
CA GLY A 22 8.45 2.27 -2.93
C GLY A 22 8.25 1.57 -4.27
N THR A 23 9.21 0.72 -4.64
CA THR A 23 9.10 -0.15 -5.82
C THR A 23 8.06 -1.25 -5.60
N ALA A 24 7.67 -1.95 -6.67
CA ALA A 24 6.71 -3.03 -6.60
C ALA A 24 7.10 -4.11 -5.57
N ASP A 25 8.37 -4.51 -5.54
CA ASP A 25 8.87 -5.52 -4.60
C ASP A 25 8.81 -5.05 -3.14
N VAL A 26 9.13 -3.77 -2.89
CA VAL A 26 9.04 -3.16 -1.55
C VAL A 26 7.58 -3.16 -1.07
N VAL A 27 6.65 -2.78 -1.96
CA VAL A 27 5.23 -2.76 -1.62
C VAL A 27 4.71 -4.17 -1.36
N LYS A 28 5.09 -5.15 -2.18
CA LYS A 28 4.70 -6.54 -2.00
C LYS A 28 5.17 -7.09 -0.65
N ALA A 29 6.43 -6.88 -0.31
CA ALA A 29 6.98 -7.31 0.97
C ALA A 29 6.21 -6.71 2.15
N GLY A 30 5.90 -5.41 2.10
CA GLY A 30 5.11 -4.75 3.15
C GLY A 30 3.69 -5.33 3.31
N ILE A 31 3.02 -5.69 2.20
CA ILE A 31 1.72 -6.35 2.24
C ILE A 31 1.83 -7.77 2.84
N ASP A 32 2.83 -8.55 2.43
CA ASP A 32 3.06 -9.91 2.95
C ASP A 32 3.36 -9.87 4.47
N ASP A 33 4.20 -8.93 4.90
CA ASP A 33 4.56 -8.73 6.31
C ASP A 33 3.34 -8.31 7.14
N PHE A 34 2.51 -7.40 6.62
CA PHE A 34 1.28 -6.97 7.30
C PHE A 34 0.27 -8.12 7.39
N ALA A 35 0.12 -8.92 6.34
CA ALA A 35 -0.72 -10.11 6.35
C ALA A 35 -0.23 -11.12 7.40
N ALA A 36 1.07 -11.37 7.46
CA ALA A 36 1.66 -12.27 8.45
C ALA A 36 1.51 -11.76 9.89
N LEU A 37 1.65 -10.45 10.11
CA LEU A 37 1.48 -9.85 11.44
C LEU A 37 0.04 -9.92 11.93
N THR A 38 -0.92 -9.63 11.06
CA THR A 38 -2.34 -9.48 11.44
C THR A 38 -3.16 -10.75 11.26
N GLN A 39 -2.66 -11.70 10.46
CA GLN A 39 -3.41 -12.87 9.99
C GLN A 39 -4.73 -12.50 9.30
N ALA A 40 -4.79 -11.31 8.68
CA ALA A 40 -5.97 -10.84 7.98
C ALA A 40 -6.25 -11.69 6.74
N ASN A 41 -7.52 -12.00 6.51
CA ASN A 41 -7.96 -12.69 5.29
C ASN A 41 -8.04 -11.74 4.07
N GLU A 42 -8.16 -10.44 4.32
CA GLU A 42 -8.26 -9.40 3.30
C GLU A 42 -7.51 -8.15 3.77
N ILE A 43 -6.84 -7.47 2.84
CA ILE A 43 -6.16 -6.20 3.07
C ILE A 43 -6.73 -5.17 2.09
N ILE A 44 -7.35 -4.12 2.63
CA ILE A 44 -7.86 -2.99 1.85
C ILE A 44 -6.81 -1.87 1.87
N THR A 45 -6.35 -1.44 0.70
CA THR A 45 -5.28 -0.44 0.56
C THR A 45 -5.82 0.94 0.20
N ALA A 46 -5.18 1.98 0.74
CA ALA A 46 -5.39 3.36 0.32
C ALA A 46 -4.21 3.83 -0.54
N HIS A 47 -4.50 4.45 -1.69
CA HIS A 47 -3.48 4.93 -2.63
C HIS A 47 -3.50 6.47 -2.69
N HIS A 48 -2.64 7.10 -1.90
CA HIS A 48 -2.45 8.55 -1.92
C HIS A 48 -1.46 8.93 -3.03
N CYS A 49 -1.98 9.43 -4.15
CA CYS A 49 -1.18 9.86 -5.29
C CYS A 49 -1.55 11.28 -5.72
N GLU A 50 -0.64 11.97 -6.39
CA GLU A 50 -0.80 13.36 -6.84
C GLU A 50 -1.91 13.56 -7.90
N SER A 51 -2.36 12.49 -8.55
CA SER A 51 -3.40 12.53 -9.57
C SER A 51 -4.21 11.24 -9.66
N GLY A 52 -5.36 11.29 -10.33
CA GLY A 52 -6.18 10.11 -10.61
C GLY A 52 -5.46 9.06 -11.46
N LEU A 53 -4.69 9.49 -12.47
CA LEU A 53 -3.92 8.57 -13.32
C LEU A 53 -2.78 7.89 -12.55
N ALA A 54 -2.07 8.65 -11.71
CA ALA A 54 -1.05 8.07 -10.82
C ALA A 54 -1.66 7.05 -9.85
N ARG A 55 -2.87 7.32 -9.34
CA ARG A 55 -3.60 6.37 -8.47
C ARG A 55 -3.95 5.08 -9.22
N ILE A 56 -4.47 5.17 -10.44
CA ILE A 56 -4.78 3.99 -11.27
C ILE A 56 -3.51 3.19 -11.54
N ARG A 57 -2.41 3.86 -11.90
CA ARG A 57 -1.14 3.16 -12.15
C ARG A 57 -0.60 2.45 -10.91
N SER A 58 -0.73 3.07 -9.73
CA SER A 58 -0.35 2.45 -8.46
C SER A 58 -1.19 1.20 -8.15
N LEU A 59 -2.50 1.23 -8.43
CA LEU A 59 -3.38 0.07 -8.30
C LEU A 59 -2.99 -1.06 -9.26
N GLU A 60 -2.68 -0.75 -10.52
CA GLU A 60 -2.21 -1.75 -11.50
C GLU A 60 -0.91 -2.44 -11.04
N ILE A 61 0.06 -1.65 -10.57
CA ILE A 61 1.35 -2.18 -10.07
C ILE A 61 1.09 -3.11 -8.88
N LEU A 62 0.26 -2.69 -7.93
CA LEU A 62 -0.06 -3.52 -6.77
C LEU A 62 -0.75 -4.83 -7.19
N ALA A 63 -1.75 -4.76 -8.07
CA ALA A 63 -2.46 -5.93 -8.58
C ALA A 63 -1.51 -6.91 -9.26
N HIS A 64 -0.56 -6.43 -10.07
CA HIS A 64 0.46 -7.26 -10.68
C HIS A 64 1.43 -7.87 -9.65
N ALA A 65 1.91 -7.08 -8.70
CA ALA A 65 2.88 -7.53 -7.69
C ALA A 65 2.31 -8.61 -6.74
N THR A 66 1.01 -8.55 -6.47
CA THR A 66 0.30 -9.54 -5.63
C THR A 66 -0.36 -10.65 -6.44
N ALA A 67 -0.19 -10.65 -7.77
CA ALA A 67 -0.85 -11.58 -8.68
C ALA A 67 -2.38 -11.65 -8.48
N LEU A 68 -3.01 -10.49 -8.20
CA LEU A 68 -4.45 -10.38 -8.00
C LEU A 68 -5.18 -10.83 -9.27
N ALA A 69 -6.01 -11.86 -9.14
CA ALA A 69 -6.75 -12.40 -10.27
C ALA A 69 -7.74 -11.34 -10.82
N PRO A 70 -7.82 -11.17 -12.15
CA PRO A 70 -8.85 -10.34 -12.75
C PRO A 70 -10.23 -10.83 -12.33
N ARG A 71 -11.13 -9.90 -12.04
CA ARG A 71 -12.52 -10.24 -11.79
C ARG A 71 -13.13 -10.86 -13.04
N GLU A 72 -13.72 -12.04 -12.90
CA GLU A 72 -14.46 -12.68 -13.99
C GLU A 72 -15.61 -11.77 -14.45
N PRO A 73 -15.86 -11.64 -15.76
CA PRO A 73 -16.96 -10.84 -16.26
C PRO A 73 -18.28 -11.39 -15.72
N VAL A 74 -19.11 -10.51 -15.15
CA VAL A 74 -20.47 -10.87 -14.79
C VAL A 74 -21.28 -10.77 -16.08
N HIS A 75 -21.66 -11.91 -16.64
CA HIS A 75 -22.63 -11.98 -17.72
C HIS A 75 -24.02 -11.77 -17.12
N SER A 76 -24.54 -10.55 -17.28
CA SER A 76 -25.94 -10.18 -17.03
C SER A 76 -26.82 -10.51 -18.22
#